data_AF-A0A3D2AQT1-F1
#
_entry.id   AF-A0A3D2AQT1-F1
#
_cell.length_a   1.000
_cell.length_b   1.000
_cell.length_c   1.000
_cell.angle_alpha   90.00
_cell.angle_beta   90.00
_cell.angle_gamma   90.00
#
_symmetry.space_group_name_H-M   'P 1'
#
loop_
_entity.id
_entity.type
_entity.pdbx_description
1 polymer ?
#
loop_
_entity_poly.entity_id
_entity_poly.type
_entity_poly.pdbx_seq_one_letter_code
_entity_poly.pdbx_strand_id
1 'polypeptide(L)'
;MVQQQRSKDSQIKLLAAANELFAEKGFQRTKVTDIIQRSGCSIGSFYHQFTDKHGIFEVLFQRYLDAAKNNIDNTRFDPATTPELVQAL
;
A
#
# COMPACT_ATOMS: atom_id res chain seq x y z
N MET A 1 22.11 -14.80 5.03
CA MET A 1 21.44 -14.17 3.86
C MET A 1 20.06 -14.75 3.58
N VAL A 2 19.84 -16.08 3.66
CA VAL A 2 18.54 -16.73 3.40
C VAL A 2 17.36 -16.18 4.22
N GLN A 3 17.57 -15.83 5.49
CA GLN A 3 16.51 -15.31 6.37
C GLN A 3 15.95 -13.95 5.89
N GLN A 4 16.80 -13.04 5.42
CA GLN A 4 16.37 -11.73 4.93
C GLN A 4 15.56 -11.84 3.63
N GLN A 5 15.92 -12.78 2.74
CA GLN A 5 15.18 -12.99 1.50
C GLN A 5 13.76 -13.49 1.76
N ARG A 6 13.59 -14.50 2.62
CA ARG A 6 12.27 -15.03 3.01
C ARG A 6 11.38 -13.97 3.68
N SER A 7 12.01 -13.08 4.45
CA SER A 7 11.34 -11.95 5.08
C SER A 7 10.76 -10.99 4.03
N LYS A 8 11.59 -10.57 3.06
CA LYS A 8 11.15 -9.71 1.94
C LYS A 8 10.05 -10.35 1.10
N ASP A 9 10.19 -11.63 0.75
CA ASP A 9 9.18 -12.33 -0.06
C ASP A 9 7.83 -12.40 0.66
N SER A 10 7.85 -12.64 1.98
CA SER A 10 6.63 -12.64 2.80
C SER A 10 6.00 -11.25 2.85
N GLN A 11 6.80 -10.20 3.04
CA GLN A 11 6.31 -8.82 3.06
C GLN A 11 5.63 -8.44 1.73
N ILE A 12 6.23 -8.81 0.59
CA ILE A 12 5.66 -8.54 -0.74
C ILE A 12 4.30 -9.23 -0.91
N LYS A 13 4.20 -10.51 -0.59
CA LYS A 13 2.95 -11.29 -0.72
C LYS A 13 1.84 -10.72 0.18
N LEU A 14 2.19 -10.35 1.41
CA LEU A 14 1.25 -9.75 2.35
C LEU A 14 0.72 -8.40 1.86
N LEU A 15 1.61 -7.53 1.36
CA LEU A 15 1.22 -6.21 0.85
C LEU A 15 0.34 -6.32 -0.41
N ALA A 16 0.65 -7.24 -1.33
CA ALA A 16 -0.18 -7.49 -2.50
C ALA A 16 -1.59 -7.95 -2.11
N ALA A 17 -1.68 -8.96 -1.23
CA ALA A 17 -2.96 -9.47 -0.73
C ALA A 17 -3.79 -8.38 -0.02
N ALA A 18 -3.15 -7.56 0.82
CA ALA A 18 -3.82 -6.47 1.52
C ALA A 18 -4.36 -5.42 0.55
N ASN A 19 -3.56 -5.02 -0.45
CA ASN A 19 -3.98 -4.05 -1.46
C ASN A 19 -5.21 -4.51 -2.24
N GLU A 20 -5.20 -5.76 -2.72
CA GLU A 20 -6.36 -6.36 -3.41
C GLU A 20 -7.60 -6.40 -2.52
N LEU A 21 -7.48 -6.93 -1.29
CA LEU A 21 -8.58 -7.01 -0.34
C LEU A 21 -9.16 -5.64 0.02
N PHE A 22 -8.29 -4.63 0.20
CA PHE A 22 -8.73 -3.26 0.46
C PHE A 22 -9.46 -2.66 -0.74
N ALA A 23 -9.02 -2.93 -1.96
CA ALA A 23 -9.71 -2.48 -3.17
C ALA A 23 -11.07 -3.18 -3.37
N GLU A 24 -11.14 -4.48 -3.13
CA GLU A 24 -12.35 -5.29 -3.36
C GLU A 24 -13.48 -5.00 -2.36
N LYS A 25 -13.14 -4.91 -1.07
CA LYS A 25 -14.16 -4.81 -0.01
C LYS A 25 -13.91 -3.71 1.00
N GLY A 26 -12.90 -2.86 0.81
CA GLY A 26 -12.60 -1.75 1.70
C GLY A 26 -11.86 -2.16 2.97
N PHE A 27 -11.11 -1.20 3.53
CA PHE A 27 -10.27 -1.42 4.72
C PHE A 27 -11.04 -1.98 5.92
N GLN A 28 -12.22 -1.44 6.23
CA GLN A 28 -12.99 -1.81 7.42
C GLN A 28 -13.45 -3.27 7.40
N ARG A 29 -13.86 -3.80 6.24
CA ARG A 29 -14.36 -5.18 6.10
C ARG A 29 -13.27 -6.23 5.89
N THR A 30 -12.02 -5.80 5.75
CA THR A 30 -10.88 -6.71 5.65
C THR A 30 -10.34 -7.04 7.03
N LYS A 31 -10.18 -8.33 7.32
CA LYS A 31 -9.54 -8.84 8.54
C LYS A 31 -8.09 -9.23 8.24
N VAL A 32 -7.24 -9.21 9.27
CA VAL A 32 -5.86 -9.70 9.19
C VAL A 32 -5.82 -11.16 8.69
N THR A 33 -6.76 -12.00 9.15
CA THR A 33 -6.88 -13.39 8.72
C THR A 33 -7.13 -13.54 7.21
N ASP A 34 -7.89 -12.62 6.61
CA ASP A 34 -8.16 -12.64 5.17
C ASP A 34 -6.87 -12.39 4.37
N ILE A 35 -6.05 -11.45 4.85
CA ILE A 35 -4.76 -11.09 4.24
C ILE A 35 -3.80 -12.28 4.34
N ILE A 36 -3.72 -12.91 5.52
CA ILE A 36 -2.90 -14.10 5.76
C ILE A 36 -3.33 -15.22 4.80
N GLN A 37 -4.62 -15.53 4.73
CA GLN A 37 -5.14 -16.57 3.87
C GLN A 37 -4.88 -16.30 2.38
N ARG A 38 -5.13 -15.07 1.91
CA ARG A 38 -4.91 -14.65 0.52
C ARG A 38 -3.43 -14.71 0.13
N SER A 39 -2.55 -14.24 1.00
CA SER A 39 -1.10 -14.19 0.73
C SER A 39 -0.42 -15.56 0.69
N GLY A 40 -1.05 -16.59 1.28
CA GLY A 40 -0.44 -17.90 1.49
C GLY A 40 0.72 -17.89 2.50
N CYS A 41 0.90 -16.80 3.24
CA CYS A 41 1.90 -16.70 4.30
C CYS A 41 1.37 -17.28 5.61
N SER A 42 2.28 -17.64 6.52
CA SER A 42 1.89 -18.09 7.86
C SER A 42 1.46 -16.92 8.74
N ILE A 43 0.71 -17.20 9.81
CA ILE A 43 0.36 -16.21 10.84
C ILE A 43 1.64 -15.60 11.46
N GLY A 44 2.64 -16.42 11.76
CA GLY A 44 3.93 -15.95 12.28
C GLY A 44 4.66 -15.04 11.30
N SER A 45 4.55 -15.31 9.99
CA SER A 45 5.10 -14.43 8.95
C SER A 45 4.41 -13.07 8.95
N PHE A 46 3.09 -12.99 9.17
CA PHE A 46 2.38 -11.72 9.30
C PHE A 46 2.90 -10.93 10.51
N TYR A 47 2.86 -11.53 11.70
CA TYR A 47 3.24 -10.84 12.93
C TYR A 47 4.73 -10.55 13.06
N HIS A 48 5.58 -11.18 12.24
CA HIS A 48 6.97 -10.79 12.09
C HIS A 48 7.14 -9.51 11.26
N GLN A 49 6.24 -9.23 10.32
CA GLN A 49 6.30 -8.06 9.43
C GLN A 49 5.46 -6.88 9.95
N PHE A 50 4.29 -7.17 10.51
CA PHE A 50 3.28 -6.18 10.84
C PHE A 50 2.59 -6.53 12.16
N THR A 51 2.39 -5.53 13.00
CA THR A 51 1.69 -5.69 14.27
C THR A 51 0.19 -5.93 14.06
N ASP A 52 -0.41 -5.23 13.10
CA ASP A 52 -1.85 -5.26 12.85
C ASP A 52 -2.21 -4.82 11.41
N LYS A 53 -3.52 -4.65 11.15
CA LYS A 53 -4.06 -4.18 9.87
C LYS A 53 -3.65 -2.73 9.54
N HIS A 54 -3.44 -1.89 10.55
CA HIS A 54 -3.02 -0.50 10.35
C HIS A 54 -1.57 -0.44 9.91
N GLY A 55 -0.67 -1.21 10.52
CA GLY A 55 0.75 -1.23 10.14
C GLY A 55 0.98 -1.64 8.68
N ILE A 56 0.23 -2.62 8.16
CA ILE A 56 0.32 -2.96 6.74
C ILE A 56 -0.28 -1.88 5.82
N PHE A 57 -1.34 -1.20 6.27
CA PHE A 57 -1.92 -0.07 5.54
C PHE A 57 -0.98 1.12 5.48
N GLU A 58 -0.29 1.47 6.56
CA GLU A 58 0.69 2.56 6.60
C GLU A 58 1.81 2.33 5.57
N VAL A 59 2.31 1.10 5.44
CA VAL A 59 3.33 0.77 4.43
C VAL A 59 2.78 0.91 3.02
N LEU A 60 1.55 0.47 2.75
CA LEU A 60 0.91 0.67 1.43
C LEU A 60 0.70 2.15 1.14
N PHE A 61 0.23 2.92 2.12
CA PHE A 61 -0.02 4.35 1.99
C PHE A 61 1.28 5.11 1.72
N GLN A 62 2.35 4.79 2.44
CA GLN A 62 3.67 5.38 2.19
C GLN A 62 4.17 5.08 0.77
N ARG A 63 4.04 3.83 0.30
CA ARG A 63 4.39 3.46 -1.08
C ARG A 63 3.59 4.24 -2.13
N TYR A 64 2.32 4.48 -1.86
CA TYR A 64 1.47 5.29 -2.73
C TYR A 64 1.95 6.74 -2.78
N LEU A 65 2.26 7.34 -1.62
CA LEU A 65 2.79 8.71 -1.54
C LEU A 65 4.15 8.83 -2.25
N ASP A 66 5.03 7.85 -2.09
CA ASP A 66 6.34 7.86 -2.74
C ASP A 66 6.20 7.71 -4.25
N ALA A 67 5.30 6.84 -4.73
CA ALA A 67 4.98 6.73 -6.15
C ALA A 67 4.38 8.04 -6.71
N ALA A 68 3.50 8.70 -5.96
CA ALA A 68 2.93 9.99 -6.36
C ALA A 68 4.00 11.08 -6.47
N LYS A 69 4.93 11.18 -5.52
CA LYS A 69 6.06 12.13 -5.57
C LYS A 69 6.95 11.91 -6.78
N ASN A 70 7.30 10.66 -7.07
CA ASN A 70 8.14 10.31 -8.23
C ASN A 70 7.48 10.70 -9.57
N ASN A 71 6.15 10.77 -9.63
CA ASN A 71 5.43 11.25 -10.81
C ASN A 71 5.36 12.79 -10.88
N ILE A 72 5.36 13.48 -9.74
CA ILE A 72 5.38 14.95 -9.67
C ILE A 72 6.74 15.49 -10.11
N ASP A 73 7.84 14.82 -9.76
CA ASP A 73 9.20 15.22 -10.22
C ASP A 73 9.39 15.05 -11.73
N ASN A 74 8.58 14.21 -12.39
CA ASN A 74 8.62 13.99 -13.84
C ASN A 74 7.57 14.81 -14.61
N THR A 75 6.74 15.59 -13.91
CA THR A 75 5.81 16.53 -14.53
C THR A 75 6.25 17.92 -14.13
N ARG A 76 6.94 18.62 -15.05
CA ARG A 76 7.03 20.08 -15.01
C ARG A 76 5.63 20.60 -14.69
N PHE A 77 5.44 21.19 -13.52
CA PHE A 77 4.20 21.87 -13.20
C PHE A 77 4.08 23.02 -14.21
N ASP A 78 3.23 22.83 -15.23
CA ASP A 78 2.89 23.90 -16.15
C ASP A 78 1.71 24.67 -15.53
N PRO A 79 1.94 25.88 -14.99
CA PRO A 79 0.89 26.69 -14.39
C PRO A 79 -0.22 27.07 -15.39
N ALA A 80 -0.07 26.76 -16.69
CA ALA A 80 -1.12 26.95 -17.69
C ALA A 80 -2.25 25.89 -17.64
N THR A 81 -2.14 24.82 -16.83
CA THR A 81 -3.14 23.73 -16.82
C THR A 81 -4.38 24.04 -15.97
N THR A 82 -4.47 25.23 -15.37
CA THR A 82 -5.71 25.68 -14.70
C THR A 82 -6.34 26.89 -15.38
N PRO A 83 -6.93 26.77 -16.58
CA PRO A 83 -7.91 27.73 -17.04
C PRO A 83 -9.31 27.22 -16.65
N GLU A 84 -9.86 27.77 -15.55
CA GLU A 84 -11.26 28.26 -15.44
C GLU A 84 -11.91 28.22 -14.05
N LEU A 85 -11.42 27.47 -13.05
CA LEU A 85 -12.18 27.34 -11.79
C LEU A 85 -11.94 28.44 -10.74
N VAL A 86 -11.14 29.48 -11.03
CA VAL A 86 -10.79 30.54 -10.05
C VAL A 86 -11.40 31.92 -10.40
N GLN A 87 -12.24 32.04 -11.43
CA GLN A 87 -12.96 33.30 -11.71
C GLN A 87 -14.40 33.37 -11.16
N ALA A 88 -14.83 32.42 -10.33
CA ALA A 88 -16.20 32.38 -9.79
C ALA A 88 -16.32 32.72 -8.29
N LEU A 89 -15.37 33.46 -7.72
CA LEU A 89 -15.49 34.11 -6.40
C LEU A 89 -14.96 35.54 -6.50
#